data_AF-A0A076MTB8-F1
#
_entry.id   AF-A0A076MTB8-F1
#
_cell.length_a   1.000
_cell.length_b   1.000
_cell.length_c   1.000
_cell.angle_alpha   90.00
_cell.angle_beta   90.00
_cell.angle_gamma   90.00
#
_symmetry.space_group_name_H-M   'P 1'
#
loop_
_entity.id
_entity.type
_entity.pdbx_description
1 polymer ?
#
loop_
_entity_poly.entity_id
_entity_poly.type
_entity_poly.pdbx_seq_one_letter_code
_entity_poly.pdbx_strand_id
1 'polypeptide(L)'
;MQDLADHVGLNRASLYATYGSKHDLYLRALDRYCELRGIETMTSLNRPGPALDTVRDFIRSYVTECREDAERKGCLVTNTATELLPRDAKAARRVDIAFGELEAALAGTLSRAQQEGDLAPDKDPRALARFLVTFIQGIRVVGKTDDARRLHETVDQALSLLA
;
A
#
# COMPACT_ATOMS: atom_id res chain seq x y z
N MET A 1 -8.67 -24.53 0.89
CA MET A 1 -7.44 -25.31 0.60
C MET A 1 -7.56 -26.05 -0.71
N GLN A 2 -8.72 -26.66 -1.01
CA GLN A 2 -8.96 -27.25 -2.33
C GLN A 2 -8.80 -26.20 -3.45
N ASP A 3 -9.48 -25.06 -3.35
CA ASP A 3 -9.37 -24.00 -4.37
C ASP A 3 -7.93 -23.52 -4.61
N LEU A 4 -7.12 -23.44 -3.54
CA LEU A 4 -5.70 -23.08 -3.65
C LEU A 4 -4.90 -24.17 -4.37
N ALA A 5 -5.12 -25.43 -4.02
CA ALA A 5 -4.50 -26.59 -4.64
C ALA A 5 -4.80 -26.64 -6.14
N ASP A 6 -6.07 -26.44 -6.50
CA ASP A 6 -6.53 -26.44 -7.89
C ASP A 6 -5.92 -25.28 -8.68
N HIS A 7 -5.86 -24.09 -8.09
CA HIS A 7 -5.32 -22.89 -8.75
C HIS A 7 -3.80 -22.92 -8.94
N VAL A 8 -3.05 -23.48 -7.98
CA VAL A 8 -1.57 -23.58 -8.07
C VAL A 8 -1.09 -24.87 -8.73
N GLY A 9 -2.02 -25.77 -9.10
CA GLY A 9 -1.69 -27.05 -9.75
C GLY A 9 -0.94 -28.04 -8.84
N LEU A 10 -1.10 -27.92 -7.52
CA LEU A 10 -0.47 -28.81 -6.53
C LEU A 10 -1.54 -29.59 -5.77
N ASN A 11 -1.22 -30.80 -5.31
CA ASN A 11 -2.11 -31.50 -4.39
C ASN A 11 -2.05 -30.87 -2.98
N ARG A 12 -3.11 -31.09 -2.19
CA ARG A 12 -3.22 -30.56 -0.82
C ARG A 12 -2.12 -31.06 0.10
N ALA A 13 -1.73 -32.32 -0.01
CA ALA A 13 -0.71 -32.92 0.85
C ALA A 13 0.65 -32.22 0.67
N SER A 14 1.02 -31.89 -0.57
CA SER A 14 2.23 -31.11 -0.88
C SER A 14 2.17 -29.72 -0.26
N LEU A 15 1.04 -29.01 -0.37
CA LEU A 15 0.89 -27.68 0.26
C LEU A 15 1.05 -27.74 1.79
N TYR A 16 0.42 -28.72 2.45
CA TYR A 16 0.57 -28.90 3.89
C TYR A 16 1.99 -29.32 4.29
N ALA A 17 2.64 -30.20 3.51
CA ALA A 17 4.01 -30.61 3.78
C ALA A 17 5.01 -29.44 3.66
N THR A 18 4.81 -28.53 2.72
CA THR A 18 5.71 -27.39 2.50
C THR A 18 5.44 -26.20 3.43
N TYR A 19 4.17 -25.88 3.65
CA TYR A 19 3.78 -24.64 4.34
C TYR A 19 3.21 -24.87 5.74
N GLY A 20 2.93 -26.12 6.12
CA GLY A 20 2.39 -26.46 7.45
C GLY A 20 0.89 -26.23 7.56
N SER A 21 0.41 -25.02 7.27
CA SER A 21 -1.02 -24.69 7.34
C SER A 21 -1.44 -23.68 6.27
N LYS A 22 -2.76 -23.55 6.04
CA LYS A 22 -3.32 -22.49 5.18
C LYS A 22 -2.92 -21.10 5.69
N HIS A 23 -2.87 -20.94 7.02
CA HIS A 23 -2.53 -19.69 7.66
C HIS A 23 -1.06 -19.33 7.44
N ASP A 24 -0.14 -20.27 7.63
CA ASP A 24 1.28 -20.06 7.38
C ASP A 24 1.57 -19.79 5.89
N LEU A 25 0.85 -20.46 4.98
CA LEU A 25 0.89 -20.14 3.54
C LEU A 25 0.42 -18.71 3.27
N TYR A 26 -0.69 -18.28 3.88
CA TYR A 26 -1.21 -16.92 3.74
C TYR A 26 -0.20 -15.88 4.24
N LEU A 27 0.42 -16.10 5.41
CA LEU A 27 1.43 -15.19 5.95
C LEU A 27 2.67 -15.09 5.05
N ARG A 28 3.11 -16.20 4.42
CA ARG A 28 4.20 -16.17 3.44
C ARG A 28 3.82 -15.44 2.16
N ALA A 29 2.58 -15.59 1.70
CA ALA A 29 2.08 -14.83 0.56
C ALA A 29 2.01 -13.32 0.88
N LEU A 30 1.59 -12.97 2.09
CA LEU A 30 1.61 -11.58 2.59
C LEU A 30 3.04 -11.03 2.68
N ASP A 31 3.99 -11.79 3.22
CA ASP A 31 5.41 -11.38 3.27
C ASP A 31 5.94 -11.11 1.85
N ARG A 32 5.71 -12.03 0.93
CA ARG A 32 6.12 -11.89 -0.47
C ARG A 32 5.47 -10.68 -1.15
N TYR A 33 4.18 -10.44 -0.86
CA TYR A 33 3.47 -9.26 -1.37
C TYR A 33 4.08 -7.97 -0.83
N CYS A 34 4.36 -7.90 0.47
CA CYS A 34 5.00 -6.73 1.08
C CYS A 34 6.38 -6.44 0.49
N GLU A 35 7.21 -7.46 0.27
CA GLU A 35 8.52 -7.29 -0.38
C GLU A 35 8.41 -6.64 -1.77
N LEU A 36 7.51 -7.17 -2.61
CA LEU A 36 7.31 -6.64 -3.97
C LEU A 36 6.80 -5.21 -3.94
N ARG A 37 5.81 -4.91 -3.09
CA ARG A 37 5.26 -3.56 -2.93
C ARG A 37 6.26 -2.58 -2.34
N GLY A 38 7.13 -3.04 -1.44
CA GLY A 38 8.24 -2.25 -0.89
C GLY A 38 9.22 -1.84 -1.98
N ILE A 39 9.60 -2.77 -2.86
CA ILE A 39 10.46 -2.48 -4.02
C ILE A 39 9.79 -1.44 -4.94
N GLU A 40 8.52 -1.65 -5.32
CA GLU A 40 7.78 -0.70 -6.17
C GLU A 40 7.68 0.70 -5.55
N THR A 41 7.42 0.77 -4.24
CA THR A 41 7.34 2.02 -3.48
C THR A 41 8.68 2.75 -3.51
N MET A 42 9.77 2.04 -3.19
CA MET A 42 11.11 2.62 -3.19
C MET A 42 11.56 3.04 -4.58
N THR A 43 11.26 2.25 -5.61
CA THR A 43 11.54 2.62 -7.00
C THR A 43 10.80 3.88 -7.40
N SER A 44 9.52 4.02 -7.02
CA SER A 44 8.70 5.18 -7.36
C SER A 44 9.15 6.45 -6.65
N LEU A 45 9.39 6.36 -5.33
CA LEU A 45 9.70 7.52 -4.49
C LEU A 45 11.15 8.02 -4.59
N ASN A 46 12.07 7.19 -5.11
CA ASN A 46 13.46 7.57 -5.36
C ASN A 46 13.73 7.97 -6.83
N ARG A 47 12.68 8.17 -7.64
CA ARG A 47 12.86 8.66 -9.01
C ARG A 47 13.55 10.04 -9.00
N PRO A 48 14.48 10.30 -9.94
CA PRO A 48 15.08 11.61 -10.11
C PRO A 48 14.02 12.68 -10.42
N GLY A 49 14.24 13.89 -9.93
CA GLY A 49 13.35 15.05 -10.12
C GLY A 49 12.87 15.66 -8.81
N PRO A 50 12.02 16.69 -8.90
CA PRO A 50 11.45 17.38 -7.74
C PRO A 50 10.74 16.40 -6.81
N ALA A 51 11.12 16.36 -5.54
CA ALA A 51 10.62 15.36 -4.61
C ALA A 51 9.11 15.44 -4.42
N LEU A 52 8.56 16.66 -4.42
CA LEU A 52 7.14 16.85 -4.20
C LEU A 52 6.30 16.31 -5.36
N ASP A 53 6.76 16.48 -6.59
CA ASP A 53 6.09 15.92 -7.77
C ASP A 53 6.14 14.39 -7.77
N THR A 54 7.27 13.81 -7.34
CA THR A 54 7.36 12.36 -7.13
C THR A 54 6.32 11.84 -6.13
N VAL A 55 6.06 12.56 -5.03
CA VAL A 55 4.99 12.19 -4.08
C VAL A 55 3.62 12.32 -4.75
N ARG A 56 3.35 13.43 -5.47
CA ARG A 56 2.06 13.64 -6.15
C ARG A 56 1.77 12.53 -7.15
N ASP A 57 2.73 12.16 -7.97
CA ASP A 57 2.61 11.08 -8.96
C ASP A 57 2.42 9.73 -8.28
N PHE A 58 3.14 9.47 -7.19
CA PHE A 58 2.97 8.26 -6.40
C PHE A 58 1.56 8.14 -5.80
N ILE A 59 0.96 9.22 -5.31
CA ILE A 59 -0.42 9.18 -4.80
C ILE A 59 -1.42 8.99 -5.95
N ARG A 60 -1.22 9.65 -7.09
CA ARG A 60 -2.09 9.52 -8.27
C ARG A 60 -2.06 8.12 -8.87
N SER A 61 -0.93 7.42 -8.80
CA SER A 61 -0.81 6.07 -9.36
C SER A 61 -1.77 5.07 -8.70
N TYR A 62 -2.16 5.28 -7.44
CA TYR A 62 -3.15 4.43 -6.76
C TYR A 62 -4.54 4.48 -7.41
N VAL A 63 -4.93 5.60 -8.02
CA VAL A 63 -6.18 5.69 -8.77
C VAL A 63 -6.11 4.80 -10.01
N THR A 64 -4.99 4.85 -10.73
CA THR A 64 -4.75 3.98 -11.89
C THR A 64 -4.74 2.52 -11.48
N GLU A 65 -4.01 2.16 -10.41
CA GLU A 65 -3.95 0.80 -9.88
C GLU A 65 -5.34 0.24 -9.55
N CYS A 66 -6.19 1.05 -8.89
CA CYS A 66 -7.56 0.63 -8.57
C CYS A 66 -8.42 0.38 -9.82
N ARG A 67 -8.16 1.12 -10.91
CA ARG A 67 -8.91 0.98 -12.17
C ARG A 67 -8.43 -0.20 -13.01
N GLU A 68 -7.16 -0.56 -12.90
CA GLU A 68 -6.58 -1.73 -13.57
C GLU A 68 -6.91 -3.04 -12.85
N ASP A 69 -7.32 -2.99 -11.59
CA ASP A 69 -7.84 -4.13 -10.83
C ASP A 69 -9.27 -4.49 -11.26
N ALA A 70 -9.37 -5.23 -12.38
CA ALA A 70 -10.63 -5.67 -12.96
C ALA A 70 -11.49 -6.50 -12.00
N GLU A 71 -10.86 -7.22 -11.07
CA GLU A 71 -11.54 -8.07 -10.07
C GLU A 71 -11.81 -7.33 -8.75
N ARG A 72 -11.36 -6.08 -8.62
CA ARG A 72 -11.55 -5.22 -7.43
C ARG A 72 -11.08 -5.90 -6.14
N LYS A 73 -10.01 -6.69 -6.24
CA LYS A 73 -9.36 -7.39 -5.12
C LYS A 73 -8.84 -6.41 -4.07
N GLY A 74 -8.33 -5.26 -4.51
CA GLY A 74 -7.66 -4.27 -3.70
C GLY A 74 -6.31 -4.75 -3.17
N CYS A 75 -5.82 -4.08 -2.12
CA CYS A 75 -4.52 -4.39 -1.54
C CYS A 75 -4.61 -5.52 -0.50
N LEU A 76 -3.72 -6.51 -0.61
CA LEU A 76 -3.66 -7.63 0.33
C LEU A 76 -3.38 -7.17 1.76
N VAL A 77 -2.51 -6.16 1.97
CA VAL A 77 -2.22 -5.60 3.30
C VAL A 77 -3.47 -4.93 3.89
N THR A 78 -4.19 -4.12 3.11
CA THR A 78 -5.42 -3.45 3.57
C THR A 78 -6.50 -4.47 3.92
N ASN A 79 -6.74 -5.47 3.08
CA ASN A 79 -7.72 -6.52 3.34
C ASN A 79 -7.32 -7.34 4.60
N THR A 80 -6.02 -7.63 4.78
CA THR A 80 -5.50 -8.27 5.99
C THR A 80 -5.86 -7.46 7.24
N ALA A 81 -5.62 -6.15 7.21
CA ALA A 81 -5.90 -5.25 8.31
C ALA A 81 -7.39 -5.22 8.67
N THR A 82 -8.28 -5.28 7.67
CA THR A 82 -9.73 -5.24 7.90
C THR A 82 -10.33 -6.57 8.34
N GLU A 83 -9.78 -7.70 7.87
CA GLU A 83 -10.38 -9.02 8.07
C GLU A 83 -9.79 -9.80 9.26
N LEU A 84 -8.47 -9.68 9.49
CA LEU A 84 -7.77 -10.54 10.46
C LEU A 84 -7.43 -9.85 11.78
N LEU A 85 -7.34 -8.52 11.81
CA LEU A 85 -7.02 -7.79 13.04
C LEU A 85 -8.27 -7.53 13.90
N PRO A 86 -8.12 -7.46 15.24
CA PRO A 86 -6.89 -7.66 16.01
C PRO A 86 -6.61 -9.14 16.36
N ARG A 87 -7.36 -10.09 15.78
CA ARG A 87 -7.39 -11.50 16.21
C ARG A 87 -6.13 -12.28 15.84
N ASP A 88 -5.42 -11.83 14.81
CA ASP A 88 -4.20 -12.45 14.34
C ASP A 88 -2.99 -11.54 14.56
N ALA A 89 -2.25 -11.80 15.64
CA ALA A 89 -1.05 -11.02 15.98
C ALA A 89 0.08 -11.17 14.95
N LYS A 90 0.18 -12.29 14.23
CA LYS A 90 1.22 -12.50 13.22
C LYS A 90 0.94 -11.68 11.96
N ALA A 91 -0.34 -11.59 11.57
CA ALA A 91 -0.77 -10.71 10.49
C ALA A 91 -0.68 -9.24 10.91
N ALA A 92 -1.09 -8.88 12.12
CA ALA A 92 -1.02 -7.52 12.66
C ALA A 92 0.39 -6.94 12.55
N ARG A 93 1.40 -7.71 13.00
CA ARG A 93 2.80 -7.30 12.90
C ARG A 93 3.24 -6.98 11.47
N ARG A 94 2.78 -7.75 10.48
CA ARG A 94 3.14 -7.54 9.06
C ARG A 94 2.47 -6.30 8.49
N VAL A 95 1.21 -6.07 8.85
CA VAL A 95 0.46 -4.85 8.49
C VAL A 95 1.16 -3.62 9.08
N ASP A 96 1.52 -3.65 10.36
CA ASP A 96 2.19 -2.54 11.03
C ASP A 96 3.54 -2.21 10.38
N ILE A 97 4.33 -3.24 10.05
CA ILE A 97 5.60 -3.07 9.33
C ILE A 97 5.36 -2.44 7.96
N ALA A 98 4.42 -2.98 7.16
CA ALA A 98 4.14 -2.47 5.82
C ALA A 98 3.67 -1.00 5.83
N PHE A 99 2.80 -0.63 6.77
CA PHE A 99 2.37 0.77 6.92
C PHE A 99 3.49 1.68 7.43
N GLY A 100 4.32 1.20 8.36
CA GLY A 100 5.47 1.94 8.86
C GLY A 100 6.54 2.17 7.80
N GLU A 101 6.82 1.19 6.94
CA GLU A 101 7.76 1.31 5.83
C GLU A 101 7.27 2.33 4.79
N LEU A 102 5.98 2.30 4.45
CA LEU A 102 5.38 3.29 3.56
C LEU A 102 5.39 4.70 4.16
N GLU A 103 5.08 4.84 5.46
CA GLU A 103 5.19 6.11 6.19
C GLU A 103 6.62 6.65 6.13
N ALA A 104 7.61 5.81 6.42
CA ALA A 104 9.01 6.21 6.44
C ALA A 104 9.49 6.65 5.05
N ALA A 105 9.12 5.93 4.00
CA ALA A 105 9.48 6.28 2.63
C ALA A 105 8.87 7.63 2.22
N LEU A 106 7.57 7.83 2.47
CA LEU A 106 6.89 9.10 2.19
C LEU A 106 7.47 10.26 3.00
N ALA A 107 7.73 10.07 4.30
CA ALA A 107 8.32 11.09 5.16
C ALA A 107 9.72 11.47 4.68
N GLY A 108 10.53 10.51 4.23
CA GLY A 108 11.84 10.75 3.63
C GLY A 108 11.74 11.62 2.37
N THR A 109 10.84 11.28 1.44
CA THR A 109 10.65 12.07 0.21
C THR A 109 10.08 13.47 0.49
N LEU A 110 9.14 13.60 1.43
CA LEU A 110 8.60 14.91 1.84
C LEU A 110 9.65 15.78 2.54
N SER A 111 10.55 15.16 3.32
CA SER A 111 11.67 15.89 3.94
C SER A 111 12.65 16.40 2.89
N ARG A 112 12.90 15.61 1.83
CA ARG A 112 13.67 16.06 0.66
C ARG A 112 12.97 17.22 -0.06
N ALA A 113 11.66 17.14 -0.27
CA ALA A 113 10.88 18.24 -0.87
C ALA A 113 10.99 19.54 -0.09
N GLN A 114 11.01 19.46 1.24
CA GLN A 114 11.19 20.63 2.11
C GLN A 114 12.61 21.22 1.98
N GLN A 115 13.63 20.38 1.87
CA GLN A 115 15.01 20.81 1.64
C GLN A 115 15.21 21.44 0.24
N GLU A 116 14.48 20.95 -0.76
CA GLU A 116 14.46 21.50 -2.13
C GLU A 116 13.68 22.83 -2.22
N GLY A 117 12.90 23.18 -1.20
CA GLY A 117 12.07 24.39 -1.14
C GLY A 117 10.68 24.23 -1.77
N ASP A 118 10.33 23.02 -2.22
CA ASP A 118 9.04 22.72 -2.84
C ASP A 118 7.92 22.49 -1.81
N LEU A 119 8.27 22.13 -0.57
CA LEU A 119 7.34 22.00 0.55
C LEU A 119 7.61 23.08 1.59
N ALA A 120 6.56 23.76 2.06
CA ALA A 120 6.68 24.84 3.03
C ALA A 120 7.37 24.40 4.34
N PRO A 121 8.20 25.26 4.97
CA PRO A 121 9.02 24.90 6.13
C PRO A 121 8.23 24.65 7.42
N ASP A 122 6.97 25.09 7.49
CA ASP A 122 6.06 24.89 8.62
C ASP A 122 5.28 23.57 8.55
N LYS A 123 5.34 22.85 7.42
CA LYS A 123 4.74 21.54 7.26
C LYS A 123 5.60 20.48 7.95
N ASP A 124 4.97 19.56 8.68
CA ASP A 124 5.64 18.38 9.24
C ASP A 124 5.60 17.22 8.22
N PRO A 125 6.74 16.81 7.62
CA PRO A 125 6.80 15.71 6.68
C PRO A 125 6.24 14.39 7.23
N ARG A 126 6.41 14.13 8.52
CA ARG A 126 5.94 12.89 9.15
C ARG A 126 4.44 12.90 9.38
N ALA A 127 3.89 14.03 9.81
CA ALA A 127 2.44 14.19 9.93
C ALA A 127 1.74 14.04 8.56
N LEU A 128 2.31 14.64 7.52
CA LEU A 128 1.82 14.49 6.15
C LEU A 128 1.92 13.05 5.65
N ALA A 129 3.05 12.36 5.91
CA ALA A 129 3.21 10.96 5.53
C ALA A 129 2.14 10.06 6.20
N ARG A 130 1.86 10.24 7.49
CA ARG A 130 0.80 9.50 8.21
C ARG A 130 -0.58 9.74 7.61
N PHE A 131 -0.88 11.00 7.29
CA PHE A 131 -2.12 11.35 6.59
C PHE A 131 -2.19 10.62 5.26
N LEU A 132 -1.13 10.66 4.44
CA LEU A 132 -1.10 10.01 3.13
C LEU A 132 -1.22 8.49 3.22
N VAL A 133 -0.56 7.82 4.17
CA VAL A 133 -0.71 6.37 4.39
C VAL A 133 -2.15 6.00 4.69
N THR A 134 -2.79 6.76 5.59
CA THR A 134 -4.21 6.57 5.93
C THR A 134 -5.11 6.80 4.72
N PHE A 135 -4.83 7.88 3.97
CA PHE A 135 -5.56 8.25 2.77
C PHE A 135 -5.45 7.20 1.66
N ILE A 136 -4.25 6.64 1.43
CA ILE A 136 -4.02 5.53 0.50
C ILE A 136 -4.87 4.31 0.85
N GLN A 137 -5.01 3.98 2.15
CA GLN A 137 -5.91 2.89 2.55
C GLN A 137 -7.37 3.20 2.20
N GLY A 138 -7.78 4.46 2.38
CA GLY A 138 -9.08 4.95 1.92
C GLY A 138 -9.28 4.80 0.42
N ILE A 139 -8.30 5.19 -0.41
CA ILE A 139 -8.33 5.00 -1.87
C ILE A 139 -8.52 3.51 -2.20
N ARG A 140 -7.76 2.62 -1.57
CA ARG A 140 -7.83 1.17 -1.84
C ARG A 140 -9.17 0.53 -1.48
N VAL A 141 -9.88 1.09 -0.51
CA VAL A 141 -11.22 0.63 -0.13
C VAL A 141 -12.28 1.24 -1.05
N VAL A 142 -12.29 2.56 -1.21
CA VAL A 142 -13.27 3.28 -2.04
C VAL A 142 -13.08 2.93 -3.53
N GLY A 143 -11.86 2.62 -3.94
CA GLY A 143 -11.52 2.22 -5.31
C GLY A 143 -12.14 0.91 -5.77
N LYS A 144 -12.70 0.11 -4.85
CA LYS A 144 -13.52 -1.05 -5.20
C LYS A 144 -14.93 -0.65 -5.71
N THR A 145 -15.30 0.62 -5.60
CA THR A 145 -16.55 1.17 -6.14
C THR A 145 -16.35 1.74 -7.55
N ASP A 146 -17.43 1.90 -8.31
CA ASP A 146 -17.37 2.35 -9.71
C ASP A 146 -17.51 3.88 -9.83
N ASP A 147 -16.60 4.63 -9.21
CA ASP A 147 -16.60 6.10 -9.26
C ASP A 147 -15.19 6.67 -9.34
N ALA A 148 -14.60 6.59 -10.53
CA ALA A 148 -13.26 7.11 -10.80
C ALA A 148 -13.17 8.63 -10.57
N ARG A 149 -14.23 9.38 -10.88
CA ARG A 149 -14.25 10.84 -10.71
C ARG A 149 -14.07 11.21 -9.25
N ARG A 150 -14.79 10.53 -8.34
CA ARG A 150 -14.64 10.72 -6.89
C ARG A 150 -13.21 10.48 -6.41
N LEU A 151 -12.55 9.43 -6.91
CA LEU A 151 -11.17 9.14 -6.54
C LEU A 151 -10.23 10.25 -6.99
N HIS A 152 -10.34 10.71 -8.23
CA HIS A 152 -9.53 11.82 -8.75
C HIS A 152 -9.72 13.10 -7.93
N GLU A 153 -10.98 13.51 -7.69
CA GLU A 153 -11.29 14.72 -6.91
C GLU A 153 -10.74 14.64 -5.48
N THR A 154 -10.85 13.47 -4.85
CA THR A 154 -10.36 13.29 -3.48
C THR A 154 -8.82 13.31 -3.43
N VAL A 155 -8.16 12.72 -4.44
CA VAL A 155 -6.69 12.77 -4.56
C VAL A 155 -6.21 14.21 -4.75
N ASP A 156 -6.83 14.98 -5.64
CA ASP A 156 -6.46 16.37 -5.86
C ASP A 156 -6.65 17.20 -4.58
N GLN A 157 -7.75 16.98 -3.84
CA GLN A 157 -7.99 17.62 -2.55
C GLN A 157 -6.91 17.24 -1.52
N ALA A 158 -6.53 15.96 -1.41
CA ALA A 158 -5.50 15.51 -0.49
C ALA A 158 -4.12 16.10 -0.84
N LEU A 159 -3.79 16.20 -2.14
CA LEU A 159 -2.52 16.75 -2.61
C LEU A 159 -2.43 18.28 -2.44
N SER A 160 -3.56 18.99 -2.38
CA SER A 160 -3.57 20.43 -2.06
C SER A 160 -2.99 20.74 -0.67
N LEU A 161 -2.96 19.76 0.25
CA LEU A 161 -2.36 19.92 1.58
C LEU A 161 -0.83 19.98 1.53
N LEU A 162 -0.23 19.55 0.42
CA LEU A 162 1.21 19.60 0.20
C LEU A 162 1.68 20.89 -0.49
N ALA A 163 0.74 21.80 -0.83
CA ALA A 163 1.06 23.14 -1.30
C ALA A 163 1.45 24.06 -0.13
#